data_AF-A0A949X983-F1
#
_entry.id   AF-A0A949X983-F1
#
_cell.length_a   1.000
_cell.length_b   1.000
_cell.length_c   1.000
_cell.angle_alpha   90.00
_cell.angle_beta   90.00
_cell.angle_gamma   90.00
#
_symmetry.space_group_name_H-M   'P 1'
#
loop_
_entity.id
_entity.type
_entity.pdbx_description
1 polymer ?
#
loop_
_entity_poly.entity_id
_entity_poly.type
_entity_poly.pdbx_seq_one_letter_code
_entity_poly.pdbx_strand_id
1 'polypeptide(L)'
;QPMKGDLLWVYEGLTDYLGTVLTARSGLLTPAQSRDRIALTASMLDHRAGRRWRSLQNTANAAQILYFSVPEWTSYRRHTDFYQEAILIWLEVDTTIRKLTGDKKSMDDFCHAFYGGSDNQPVIKTYTFDDLVSTLNGIAPYDWKSFFRTRLDSTQPGAPLGGIEGGGWRLVYNDDPNEMLSAEEAGSEGGDLTSSIGLQVKHDGSVVDAIPGMAAFESDLSPYQKIISVNGREFSVDALKRAIQDSKTSTAAIKVEAANAGRISTHEINYHDGSRIPHLARINDMNDYLDEILKPLTPKSPN
;
A
#
# COMPACT_ATOMS: atom_id res chain seq x y z
N GLN A 1 26.61 15.85 13.29
CA GLN A 1 25.71 16.11 12.13
C GLN A 1 24.32 15.62 12.52
N PRO A 2 23.23 16.24 12.04
CA PRO A 2 21.89 15.70 12.28
C PRO A 2 21.77 14.28 11.69
N MET A 3 20.92 13.45 12.31
CA MET A 3 20.63 12.10 11.82
C MET A 3 20.04 12.18 10.41
N LYS A 4 20.56 11.35 9.50
CA LYS A 4 20.10 11.30 8.10
C LYS A 4 19.06 10.19 7.96
N GLY A 5 17.84 10.53 7.54
CA GLY A 5 16.73 9.60 7.33
C GLY A 5 16.84 8.77 6.04
N ASP A 6 18.00 8.80 5.37
CA ASP A 6 18.14 8.35 3.97
C ASP A 6 17.88 6.84 3.77
N LEU A 7 17.89 6.04 4.84
CA LEU A 7 17.66 4.59 4.83
C LEU A 7 16.40 4.15 5.60
N LEU A 8 15.44 5.04 5.89
CA LEU A 8 14.20 4.63 6.58
C LEU A 8 13.41 3.56 5.83
N TRP A 9 13.46 3.53 4.49
CA TRP A 9 12.87 2.44 3.69
C TRP A 9 13.56 1.08 3.89
N VAL A 10 14.75 1.06 4.49
CA VAL A 10 15.40 -0.16 5.01
C VAL A 10 14.99 -0.37 6.46
N TYR A 11 15.27 0.57 7.36
CA TYR A 11 15.03 0.39 8.80
C TYR A 11 13.56 0.11 9.15
N GLU A 12 12.67 0.92 8.60
CA GLU A 12 11.23 0.80 8.79
C GLU A 12 10.63 -0.06 7.68
N GLY A 13 11.00 0.20 6.44
CA GLY A 13 10.39 -0.45 5.28
C GLY A 13 10.70 -1.95 5.12
N LEU A 14 11.94 -2.39 5.36
CA LEU A 14 12.26 -3.83 5.39
C LEU A 14 11.60 -4.49 6.60
N THR A 15 11.54 -3.80 7.73
CA THR A 15 10.85 -4.30 8.93
C THR A 15 9.37 -4.53 8.64
N ASP A 16 8.70 -3.63 7.92
CA ASP A 16 7.30 -3.79 7.52
C ASP A 16 7.08 -4.94 6.52
N TYR A 17 8.01 -5.11 5.57
CA TYR A 17 8.01 -6.29 4.68
C TYR A 17 8.14 -7.59 5.49
N LEU A 18 9.13 -7.66 6.37
CA LEU A 18 9.35 -8.82 7.24
C LEU A 18 8.16 -9.06 8.15
N GLY A 19 7.54 -8.01 8.70
CA GLY A 19 6.30 -8.11 9.47
C GLY A 19 5.18 -8.76 8.67
N THR A 20 4.97 -8.31 7.43
CA THR A 20 3.98 -8.89 6.51
C THR A 20 4.24 -10.39 6.27
N VAL A 21 5.49 -10.76 5.97
CA VAL A 21 5.88 -12.15 5.71
C VAL A 21 5.77 -13.01 6.96
N LEU A 22 6.30 -12.55 8.10
CA LEU A 22 6.33 -13.31 9.35
C LEU A 22 4.94 -13.50 9.95
N THR A 23 4.04 -12.53 9.81
CA THR A 23 2.63 -12.69 10.22
C THR A 23 1.95 -13.83 9.45
N ALA A 24 2.22 -13.98 8.16
CA ALA A 24 1.73 -15.12 7.38
C ALA A 24 2.40 -16.43 7.80
N ARG A 25 3.73 -16.42 7.91
CA ARG A 25 4.53 -17.62 8.24
C ARG A 25 4.26 -18.16 9.64
N SER A 26 3.88 -17.30 10.59
CA SER A 26 3.49 -17.68 11.95
C SER A 26 2.03 -18.14 12.06
N GLY A 27 1.26 -18.05 10.98
CA GLY A 27 -0.16 -18.44 10.95
C GLY A 27 -1.10 -17.44 11.63
N LEU A 28 -0.62 -16.23 11.98
CA LEU A 28 -1.47 -15.14 12.48
C LEU A 28 -2.40 -14.61 11.40
N LEU A 29 -1.93 -14.59 10.15
CA LEU A 29 -2.77 -14.44 8.96
C LEU A 29 -2.61 -15.66 8.05
N THR A 30 -3.70 -16.01 7.37
CA THR A 30 -3.65 -16.98 6.27
C THR A 30 -2.91 -16.38 5.05
N PRO A 31 -2.42 -17.21 4.11
CA PRO A 31 -1.86 -16.70 2.87
C PRO A 31 -2.85 -15.82 2.08
N ALA A 32 -4.14 -16.15 2.08
CA ALA A 32 -5.17 -15.35 1.43
C ALA A 32 -5.31 -13.96 2.06
N GLN A 33 -5.47 -13.87 3.39
CA GLN A 33 -5.51 -12.59 4.10
C GLN A 33 -4.23 -11.77 3.88
N SER A 34 -3.08 -12.42 3.80
CA SER A 34 -1.81 -11.74 3.53
C SER A 34 -1.77 -11.14 2.13
N ARG A 35 -2.27 -11.86 1.12
CA ARG A 35 -2.42 -11.34 -0.25
C ARG A 35 -3.42 -10.18 -0.31
N ASP A 36 -4.52 -10.26 0.42
CA ASP A 36 -5.51 -9.18 0.53
C ASP A 36 -4.88 -7.91 1.12
N ARG A 37 -4.06 -8.05 2.18
CA ARG A 37 -3.32 -6.93 2.77
C ARG A 37 -2.32 -6.30 1.79
N ILE A 38 -1.63 -7.13 1.00
CA ILE A 38 -0.72 -6.66 -0.06
C ILE A 38 -1.52 -5.95 -1.16
N ALA A 39 -2.70 -6.45 -1.54
CA ALA A 39 -3.58 -5.81 -2.52
C ALA A 39 -4.02 -4.41 -2.07
N LEU A 40 -4.39 -4.26 -0.79
CA LEU A 40 -4.74 -2.96 -0.20
C LEU A 40 -3.57 -1.99 -0.25
N THR A 41 -2.38 -2.46 0.12
CA THR A 41 -1.13 -1.67 0.05
C THR A 41 -0.85 -1.20 -1.37
N ALA A 42 -0.93 -2.12 -2.34
CA ALA A 42 -0.72 -1.81 -3.75
C ALA A 42 -1.75 -0.83 -4.28
N SER A 43 -3.03 -1.03 -3.97
CA SER A 43 -4.12 -0.15 -4.39
C SER A 43 -4.01 1.25 -3.79
N MET A 44 -3.65 1.36 -2.52
CA MET A 44 -3.41 2.64 -1.85
C MET A 44 -2.31 3.43 -2.58
N LEU A 45 -1.21 2.76 -2.95
CA LEU A 45 -0.10 3.39 -3.67
C LEU A 45 -0.48 3.72 -5.12
N ASP A 46 -1.30 2.89 -5.77
CA ASP A 46 -1.75 3.13 -7.14
C ASP A 46 -2.60 4.40 -7.24
N HIS A 47 -3.37 4.69 -6.21
CA HIS A 47 -4.19 5.90 -6.07
C HIS A 47 -3.52 7.00 -5.22
N ARG A 48 -2.21 6.91 -4.95
CA ARG A 48 -1.47 7.93 -4.20
C ARG A 48 -1.01 9.06 -5.12
N ALA A 49 -1.78 10.15 -5.18
CA ALA A 49 -1.54 11.26 -6.09
C ALA A 49 -0.14 11.90 -5.95
N GLY A 50 0.39 11.97 -4.74
CA GLY A 50 1.68 12.58 -4.46
C GLY A 50 2.88 11.84 -5.04
N ARG A 51 2.71 10.60 -5.51
CA ARG A 51 3.74 9.88 -6.26
C ARG A 51 4.21 10.62 -7.49
N ARG A 52 3.33 11.42 -8.11
CA ARG A 52 3.61 12.19 -9.32
C ARG A 52 4.67 13.29 -9.16
N TRP A 53 5.04 13.65 -7.92
CA TRP A 53 5.96 14.78 -7.69
C TRP A 53 6.93 14.58 -6.52
N ARG A 54 6.57 13.80 -5.49
CA ARG A 54 7.45 13.49 -4.37
C ARG A 54 7.96 12.07 -4.52
N SER A 55 9.27 11.84 -4.55
CA SER A 55 9.84 10.48 -4.60
C SER A 55 9.79 9.77 -3.24
N LEU A 56 9.96 8.43 -3.22
CA LEU A 56 9.98 7.68 -1.96
C LEU A 56 11.16 8.12 -1.07
N GLN A 57 12.34 8.34 -1.66
CA GLN A 57 13.50 8.86 -0.94
C GLN A 57 13.21 10.21 -0.27
N ASN A 58 12.46 11.09 -0.95
CA ASN A 58 12.08 12.37 -0.36
C ASN A 58 11.18 12.21 0.87
N THR A 59 10.26 11.22 0.87
CA THR A 59 9.43 10.94 2.06
C THR A 59 10.27 10.51 3.27
N ALA A 60 11.33 9.73 3.06
CA ALA A 60 12.26 9.32 4.11
C ALA A 60 13.08 10.51 4.63
N ASN A 61 13.60 11.35 3.73
CA ASN A 61 14.37 12.54 4.10
C ASN A 61 13.53 13.61 4.83
N ALA A 62 12.21 13.62 4.58
CA ALA A 62 11.27 14.56 5.17
C ALA A 62 10.47 13.97 6.35
N ALA A 63 10.82 12.78 6.84
CA ALA A 63 10.02 12.03 7.81
C ALA A 63 9.65 12.85 9.06
N GLN A 64 10.59 13.65 9.59
CA GLN A 64 10.38 14.54 10.74
C GLN A 64 9.26 15.57 10.56
N ILE A 65 8.93 15.93 9.31
CA ILE A 65 7.81 16.82 8.97
C ILE A 65 6.55 15.99 8.69
N LEU A 66 6.72 14.83 8.05
CA LEU A 66 5.59 14.00 7.62
C LEU A 66 4.92 13.28 8.79
N TYR A 67 5.64 12.80 9.80
CA TYR A 67 5.03 12.12 10.96
C TYR A 67 3.97 12.95 11.70
N PHE A 68 4.06 14.28 11.65
CA PHE A 68 3.16 15.19 12.37
C PHE A 68 2.23 15.95 11.43
N SER A 69 2.14 15.52 10.18
CA SER A 69 1.28 16.13 9.18
C SER A 69 -0.19 15.78 9.42
N VAL A 70 -1.09 16.76 9.26
CA VAL A 70 -2.54 16.57 9.45
C VAL A 70 -3.12 15.58 8.43
N PRO A 71 -4.20 14.81 8.72
CA PRO A 71 -4.70 13.78 7.81
C PRO A 71 -5.15 14.30 6.43
N GLU A 72 -5.60 15.54 6.34
CA GLU A 72 -6.08 16.13 5.10
C GLU A 72 -4.98 16.21 4.04
N TRP A 73 -5.36 15.95 2.79
CA TRP A 73 -4.46 15.98 1.63
C TRP A 73 -3.29 14.99 1.70
N THR A 74 -3.42 13.91 2.47
CA THR A 74 -2.39 12.89 2.61
C THR A 74 -2.07 12.20 1.28
N SER A 75 -3.06 11.96 0.42
CA SER A 75 -2.85 11.41 -0.92
C SER A 75 -1.93 12.30 -1.76
N TYR A 76 -2.25 13.60 -1.83
CA TYR A 76 -1.48 14.55 -2.63
C TYR A 76 -0.12 14.89 -2.01
N ARG A 77 -0.06 15.06 -0.68
CA ARG A 77 1.18 15.36 0.03
C ARG A 77 2.16 14.18 -0.05
N ARG A 78 1.66 12.93 -0.07
CA ARG A 78 2.42 11.67 0.13
C ARG A 78 3.09 11.64 1.51
N HIS A 79 2.69 10.69 2.35
CA HIS A 79 3.11 10.61 3.75
C HIS A 79 4.45 9.89 3.87
N THR A 80 4.72 9.31 5.03
CA THR A 80 5.77 8.34 5.30
C THR A 80 5.54 7.01 4.56
N ASP A 81 5.33 7.07 3.25
CA ASP A 81 5.00 5.91 2.41
C ASP A 81 6.19 4.92 2.29
N PHE A 82 7.37 5.26 2.84
CA PHE A 82 8.53 4.37 2.96
C PHE A 82 8.29 3.14 3.84
N TYR A 83 7.17 3.08 4.57
CA TYR A 83 6.66 1.85 5.18
C TYR A 83 5.97 0.99 4.11
N GLN A 84 4.87 1.49 3.55
CA GLN A 84 3.99 0.73 2.66
C GLN A 84 4.63 0.36 1.32
N GLU A 85 5.31 1.30 0.66
CA GLU A 85 5.93 1.01 -0.64
C GLU A 85 7.16 0.11 -0.53
N ALA A 86 7.85 0.17 0.61
CA ALA A 86 8.96 -0.73 0.84
C ALA A 86 8.51 -2.19 0.89
N ILE A 87 7.29 -2.49 1.36
CA ILE A 87 6.71 -3.85 1.27
C ILE A 87 6.77 -4.36 -0.17
N LEU A 88 6.38 -3.52 -1.15
CA LEU A 88 6.37 -3.91 -2.57
C LEU A 88 7.78 -3.99 -3.17
N ILE A 89 8.67 -3.06 -2.79
CA ILE A 89 10.07 -3.05 -3.26
C ILE A 89 10.81 -4.27 -2.73
N TRP A 90 10.67 -4.60 -1.44
CA TRP A 90 11.35 -5.74 -0.82
C TRP A 90 10.76 -7.08 -1.26
N LEU A 91 9.46 -7.15 -1.55
CA LEU A 91 8.88 -8.30 -2.24
C LEU A 91 9.53 -8.51 -3.62
N GLU A 92 9.82 -7.42 -4.34
CA GLU A 92 10.52 -7.51 -5.62
C GLU A 92 11.99 -7.96 -5.45
N VAL A 93 12.67 -7.55 -4.38
CA VAL A 93 14.00 -8.06 -4.06
C VAL A 93 13.96 -9.57 -3.79
N ASP A 94 13.03 -10.06 -2.97
CA ASP A 94 12.92 -11.49 -2.62
C ASP A 94 12.63 -12.35 -3.86
N THR A 95 11.63 -11.95 -4.66
CA THR A 95 11.30 -12.65 -5.92
C THR A 95 12.45 -12.60 -6.93
N THR A 96 13.22 -11.51 -6.97
CA THR A 96 14.41 -11.40 -7.82
C THR A 96 15.54 -12.32 -7.35
N ILE A 97 15.82 -12.39 -6.04
CA ILE A 97 16.83 -13.31 -5.48
C ILE A 97 16.47 -14.76 -5.82
N ARG A 98 15.20 -15.14 -5.63
CA ARG A 98 14.69 -16.49 -5.93
C ARG A 98 14.90 -16.85 -7.40
N LYS A 99 14.51 -15.96 -8.32
CA LYS A 99 14.71 -16.15 -9.76
C LYS A 99 16.19 -16.28 -10.15
N LEU A 100 17.04 -15.37 -9.66
CA LEU A 100 18.46 -15.35 -10.01
C LEU A 100 19.23 -16.56 -9.49
N THR A 101 18.77 -17.13 -8.38
CA THR A 101 19.45 -18.26 -7.73
C THR A 101 18.81 -19.61 -8.03
N GLY A 102 17.72 -19.64 -8.80
CA GLY A 102 16.94 -20.86 -9.03
C GLY A 102 16.43 -21.45 -7.71
N ASP A 103 15.86 -20.60 -6.85
CA ASP A 103 15.27 -20.92 -5.55
C ASP A 103 16.25 -21.43 -4.49
N LYS A 104 17.56 -21.26 -4.71
CA LYS A 104 18.60 -21.64 -3.75
C LYS A 104 18.81 -20.63 -2.63
N LYS A 105 18.41 -19.37 -2.83
CA LYS A 105 18.47 -18.31 -1.83
C LYS A 105 17.21 -17.47 -1.85
N SER A 106 16.99 -16.71 -0.78
CA SER A 106 15.83 -15.84 -0.57
C SER A 106 16.19 -14.60 0.28
N MET A 107 15.18 -13.82 0.65
CA MET A 107 15.36 -12.76 1.65
C MET A 107 15.89 -13.28 3.00
N ASP A 108 15.61 -14.54 3.37
CA ASP A 108 16.09 -15.10 4.64
C ASP A 108 17.62 -15.20 4.67
N ASP A 109 18.25 -15.59 3.55
CA ASP A 109 19.71 -15.62 3.40
C ASP A 109 20.31 -14.22 3.49
N PHE A 110 19.64 -13.23 2.88
CA PHE A 110 20.04 -11.83 2.99
C PHE A 110 19.96 -11.35 4.45
N CYS A 111 18.84 -11.57 5.14
CA CYS A 111 18.69 -11.19 6.54
C CYS A 111 19.73 -11.86 7.43
N HIS A 112 20.03 -13.13 7.20
CA HIS A 112 21.07 -13.86 7.93
C HIS A 112 22.46 -13.24 7.72
N ALA A 113 22.84 -12.93 6.48
CA ALA A 113 24.13 -12.31 6.18
C ALA A 113 24.22 -10.85 6.68
N PHE A 114 23.13 -10.10 6.56
CA PHE A 114 23.10 -8.67 6.82
C PHE A 114 22.97 -8.35 8.31
N TYR A 115 21.99 -8.98 8.98
CA TYR A 115 21.67 -8.74 10.40
C TYR A 115 22.27 -9.79 11.34
N GLY A 116 22.69 -10.95 10.85
CA GLY A 116 23.36 -11.96 11.66
C GLY A 116 24.63 -11.41 12.31
N GLY A 117 24.78 -11.69 13.60
CA GLY A 117 25.99 -11.41 14.37
C GLY A 117 26.82 -12.68 14.56
N SER A 118 28.06 -12.53 15.03
CA SER A 118 28.81 -13.66 15.60
C SER A 118 28.19 -14.07 16.94
N ASP A 119 28.25 -15.37 17.28
CA ASP A 119 27.71 -15.92 18.54
C ASP A 119 28.27 -15.29 19.83
N ASN A 120 29.34 -14.49 19.72
CA ASN A 120 30.01 -13.87 20.85
C ASN A 120 29.72 -12.36 20.92
N GLN A 121 28.78 -12.03 21.82
CA GLN A 121 28.41 -10.69 22.32
C GLN A 121 27.49 -9.83 21.42
N PRO A 122 26.55 -9.07 22.03
CA PRO A 122 25.79 -8.05 21.30
C PRO A 122 26.72 -6.95 20.78
N VAL A 123 26.73 -6.73 19.46
CA VAL A 123 27.50 -5.67 18.81
C VAL A 123 26.54 -4.73 18.08
N ILE A 124 26.75 -3.42 18.22
CA ILE A 124 26.03 -2.41 17.43
C ILE A 124 26.62 -2.43 16.02
N LYS A 125 25.85 -2.90 15.04
CA LYS A 125 26.23 -2.91 13.62
C LYS A 125 25.43 -1.85 12.87
N THR A 126 26.06 -0.70 12.63
CA THR A 126 25.50 0.29 11.68
C THR A 126 25.77 -0.16 10.25
N TYR A 127 24.97 0.30 9.29
CA TYR A 127 25.16 -0.01 7.88
C TYR A 127 24.86 1.19 6.99
N THR A 128 25.49 1.19 5.82
CA THR A 128 25.31 2.17 4.76
C THR A 128 24.54 1.57 3.59
N PHE A 129 24.17 2.39 2.61
CA PHE A 129 23.58 1.91 1.35
C PHE A 129 24.54 0.97 0.60
N ASP A 130 25.85 1.25 0.64
CA ASP A 130 26.84 0.42 -0.04
C ASP A 130 27.00 -0.94 0.65
N ASP A 131 26.90 -1.00 1.98
CA ASP A 131 26.88 -2.28 2.73
C ASP A 131 25.66 -3.14 2.36
N LEU A 132 24.50 -2.51 2.18
CA LEU A 132 23.28 -3.18 1.72
C LEU A 132 23.48 -3.77 0.31
N VAL A 133 23.95 -2.94 -0.64
CA VAL A 133 24.18 -3.36 -2.03
C VAL A 133 25.25 -4.45 -2.12
N SER A 134 26.34 -4.32 -1.34
CA SER A 134 27.41 -5.31 -1.29
C SER A 134 26.90 -6.65 -0.77
N THR A 135 26.13 -6.63 0.31
CA THR A 135 25.55 -7.85 0.90
C THR A 135 24.58 -8.54 -0.06
N LEU A 136 23.66 -7.79 -0.69
CA LEU A 136 22.75 -8.34 -1.70
C LEU A 136 23.51 -8.95 -2.89
N ASN A 137 24.59 -8.32 -3.36
CA ASN A 137 25.44 -8.90 -4.41
C ASN A 137 26.11 -10.22 -3.99
N GLY A 138 26.48 -10.38 -2.72
CA GLY A 138 26.98 -11.64 -2.17
C GLY A 138 25.91 -12.74 -2.11
N ILE A 139 24.63 -12.37 -1.98
CA ILE A 139 23.50 -13.30 -2.06
C ILE A 139 23.23 -13.67 -3.52
N ALA A 140 22.89 -12.68 -4.35
CA ALA A 140 22.58 -12.86 -5.76
C ALA A 140 23.16 -11.67 -6.56
N PRO A 141 24.16 -11.88 -7.43
CA PRO A 141 24.73 -10.80 -8.23
C PRO A 141 23.67 -10.15 -9.13
N TYR A 142 23.47 -8.84 -8.97
CA TYR A 142 22.52 -8.03 -9.73
C TYR A 142 22.86 -6.55 -9.55
N ASP A 143 22.36 -5.69 -10.44
CA ASP A 143 22.54 -4.24 -10.29
C ASP A 143 21.57 -3.66 -9.23
N TRP A 144 21.77 -4.07 -7.98
CA TRP A 144 20.96 -3.65 -6.83
C TRP A 144 21.00 -2.14 -6.61
N LYS A 145 22.12 -1.49 -6.96
CA LYS A 145 22.26 -0.04 -6.86
C LYS A 145 21.27 0.66 -7.78
N SER A 146 21.27 0.31 -9.06
CA SER A 146 20.32 0.89 -10.03
C SER A 146 18.89 0.45 -9.73
N PHE A 147 18.68 -0.79 -9.27
CA PHE A 147 17.38 -1.30 -8.83
C PHE A 147 16.73 -0.38 -7.78
N PHE A 148 17.45 -0.09 -6.69
CA PHE A 148 16.91 0.77 -5.62
C PHE A 148 16.77 2.21 -6.09
N ARG A 149 17.78 2.79 -6.74
CA ARG A 149 17.70 4.20 -7.19
C ARG A 149 16.54 4.45 -8.13
N THR A 150 16.30 3.53 -9.06
CA THR A 150 15.15 3.61 -9.97
C THR A 150 13.82 3.68 -9.22
N ARG A 151 13.66 2.94 -8.11
CA ARG A 151 12.41 2.92 -7.32
C ARG A 151 12.32 4.08 -6.35
N LEU A 152 13.41 4.36 -5.64
CA LEU A 152 13.47 5.37 -4.58
C LEU A 152 13.36 6.79 -5.12
N ASP A 153 13.94 7.05 -6.29
CA ASP A 153 14.00 8.38 -6.89
C ASP A 153 12.85 8.62 -7.90
N SER A 154 12.04 7.60 -8.19
CA SER A 154 10.92 7.69 -9.13
C SER A 154 9.80 8.61 -8.64
N THR A 155 9.24 9.37 -9.59
CA THR A 155 7.97 10.08 -9.46
C THR A 155 6.95 9.61 -10.49
N GLN A 156 7.13 8.39 -11.02
CA GLN A 156 6.16 7.80 -11.94
C GLN A 156 4.84 7.52 -11.19
N PRO A 157 3.69 7.72 -11.85
CA PRO A 157 2.40 7.33 -11.28
C PRO A 157 2.31 5.80 -11.12
N GLY A 158 1.41 5.36 -10.24
CA GLY A 158 1.14 3.94 -10.01
C GLY A 158 2.10 3.26 -9.02
N ALA A 159 1.64 2.17 -8.42
CA ALA A 159 2.42 1.41 -7.45
C ALA A 159 3.58 0.62 -8.12
N PRO A 160 4.70 0.36 -7.42
CA PRO A 160 5.74 -0.53 -7.93
C PRO A 160 5.29 -2.01 -7.83
N LEU A 161 4.56 -2.49 -8.84
CA LEU A 161 3.95 -3.83 -8.83
C LEU A 161 4.91 -4.97 -9.19
N GLY A 162 6.17 -4.67 -9.54
CA GLY A 162 7.13 -5.66 -10.03
C GLY A 162 7.36 -6.85 -9.10
N GLY A 163 7.25 -6.66 -7.78
CA GLY A 163 7.31 -7.76 -6.81
C GLY A 163 6.07 -8.64 -6.79
N ILE A 164 4.87 -8.07 -6.96
CA ILE A 164 3.61 -8.81 -7.03
C ILE A 164 3.57 -9.62 -8.33
N GLU A 165 3.85 -8.97 -9.46
CA GLU A 165 3.94 -9.61 -10.78
C GLU A 165 5.05 -10.65 -10.81
N GLY A 166 6.22 -10.30 -10.29
CA GLY A 166 7.34 -11.20 -10.16
C GLY A 166 7.06 -12.38 -9.23
N GLY A 167 6.12 -12.20 -8.30
CA GLY A 167 5.56 -13.19 -7.38
C GLY A 167 4.57 -14.16 -8.02
N GLY A 168 4.17 -13.93 -9.28
CA GLY A 168 3.15 -14.73 -9.97
C GLY A 168 1.72 -14.24 -9.75
N TRP A 169 1.52 -13.01 -9.29
CA TRP A 169 0.20 -12.44 -9.02
C TRP A 169 0.03 -11.10 -9.70
N ARG A 170 -1.20 -10.61 -9.82
CA ARG A 170 -1.50 -9.26 -10.32
C ARG A 170 -2.56 -8.60 -9.46
N LEU A 171 -2.44 -7.29 -9.28
CA LEU A 171 -3.48 -6.47 -8.67
C LEU A 171 -4.69 -6.44 -9.61
N VAL A 172 -5.87 -6.72 -9.07
CA VAL A 172 -7.16 -6.62 -9.77
C VAL A 172 -8.17 -5.90 -8.90
N TYR A 173 -9.24 -5.41 -9.53
CA TYR A 173 -10.35 -4.76 -8.85
C TYR A 173 -11.65 -5.47 -9.23
N ASN A 174 -12.46 -5.82 -8.22
CA ASN A 174 -13.78 -6.43 -8.41
C ASN A 174 -14.75 -5.97 -7.30
N ASP A 175 -15.92 -6.58 -7.23
CA ASP A 175 -16.95 -6.36 -6.21
C ASP A 175 -17.00 -7.47 -5.13
N ASP A 176 -16.01 -8.36 -5.10
CA ASP A 176 -15.91 -9.40 -4.08
C ASP A 176 -15.45 -8.80 -2.74
N PRO A 177 -15.98 -9.27 -1.60
CA PRO A 177 -15.50 -8.84 -0.28
C PRO A 177 -14.01 -9.14 -0.11
N ASN A 178 -13.26 -8.16 0.41
CA ASN A 178 -11.88 -8.34 0.88
C ASN A 178 -11.89 -8.37 2.41
N GLU A 179 -11.35 -9.45 3.00
CA GLU A 179 -11.46 -9.68 4.45
C GLU A 179 -10.64 -8.66 5.24
N MET A 180 -9.45 -8.31 4.73
CA MET A 180 -8.57 -7.32 5.36
C MET A 180 -9.18 -5.92 5.30
N LEU A 181 -9.82 -5.55 4.18
CA LEU A 181 -10.53 -4.28 4.08
C LEU A 181 -11.68 -4.22 5.08
N SER A 182 -12.46 -5.30 5.17
CA SER A 182 -13.59 -5.38 6.10
C SER A 182 -13.13 -5.23 7.57
N ALA A 183 -12.00 -5.85 7.91
CA ALA A 183 -11.39 -5.73 9.24
C ALA A 183 -10.86 -4.31 9.52
N GLU A 184 -10.21 -3.67 8.54
CA GLU A 184 -9.76 -2.27 8.65
C GLU A 184 -10.93 -1.31 8.83
N GLU A 185 -12.00 -1.48 8.05
CA GLU A 185 -13.19 -0.64 8.14
C GLU A 185 -13.91 -0.78 9.48
N ALA A 186 -14.02 -2.01 10.01
CA ALA A 186 -14.62 -2.27 11.31
C ALA A 186 -13.88 -1.59 12.48
N GLY A 187 -12.57 -1.33 12.33
CA GLY A 187 -11.76 -0.60 13.30
C GLY A 187 -11.56 0.89 12.97
N SER A 188 -12.07 1.36 11.83
CA SER A 188 -11.85 2.74 11.36
C SER A 188 -12.91 3.71 11.88
N GLU A 189 -12.64 5.02 11.75
CA GLU A 189 -13.64 6.06 12.02
C GLU A 189 -14.51 6.39 10.79
N GLY A 190 -14.54 5.55 9.75
CA GLY A 190 -15.15 5.92 8.48
C GLY A 190 -15.16 4.87 7.37
N GLY A 191 -14.94 5.34 6.14
CA GLY A 191 -14.91 4.48 4.94
C GLY A 191 -13.81 4.92 3.98
N ASP A 192 -13.11 3.93 3.43
CA ASP A 192 -12.12 4.12 2.37
C ASP A 192 -12.73 3.71 1.03
N LEU A 193 -12.91 4.70 0.15
CA LEU A 193 -13.49 4.54 -1.19
C LEU A 193 -12.48 5.03 -2.25
N THR A 194 -11.21 5.04 -1.89
CA THR A 194 -10.12 5.62 -2.69
C THR A 194 -9.92 4.90 -4.02
N SER A 195 -10.05 3.57 -4.05
CA SER A 195 -9.94 2.76 -5.27
C SER A 195 -11.14 2.88 -6.23
N SER A 196 -12.28 3.35 -5.71
CA SER A 196 -13.50 3.58 -6.49
C SER A 196 -13.56 5.04 -6.93
N ILE A 197 -14.19 5.91 -6.12
CA ILE A 197 -14.42 7.32 -6.47
C ILE A 197 -13.28 8.25 -6.02
N GLY A 198 -12.25 7.74 -5.34
CA GLY A 198 -11.12 8.54 -4.89
C GLY A 198 -11.39 9.35 -3.62
N LEU A 199 -12.18 8.82 -2.68
CA LEU A 199 -12.61 9.56 -1.48
C LEU A 199 -12.36 8.76 -0.19
N GLN A 200 -11.96 9.44 0.87
CA GLN A 200 -11.94 8.92 2.23
C GLN A 200 -12.79 9.81 3.14
N VAL A 201 -13.70 9.22 3.91
CA VAL A 201 -14.68 9.96 4.73
C VAL A 201 -14.77 9.37 6.14
N LYS A 202 -15.14 10.20 7.12
CA LYS A 202 -15.54 9.75 8.46
C LYS A 202 -17.00 9.31 8.49
N HIS A 203 -17.41 8.60 9.55
CA HIS A 203 -18.80 8.18 9.76
C HIS A 203 -19.79 9.35 9.81
N ASP A 204 -19.34 10.53 10.24
CA ASP A 204 -20.18 11.72 10.29
C ASP A 204 -20.29 12.44 8.94
N GLY A 205 -19.57 11.99 7.91
CA GLY A 205 -19.56 12.61 6.57
C GLY A 205 -18.42 13.59 6.33
N SER A 206 -17.58 13.87 7.33
CA SER A 206 -16.38 14.70 7.12
C SER A 206 -15.46 14.07 6.09
N VAL A 207 -15.12 14.80 5.04
CA VAL A 207 -14.15 14.37 4.02
C VAL A 207 -12.75 14.48 4.60
N VAL A 208 -12.06 13.34 4.70
CA VAL A 208 -10.66 13.27 5.16
C VAL A 208 -9.71 13.53 4.00
N ASP A 209 -9.96 12.89 2.85
CA ASP A 209 -9.12 13.04 1.67
C ASP A 209 -9.95 12.86 0.39
N ALA A 210 -9.51 13.50 -0.68
CA ALA A 210 -10.07 13.38 -2.02
C ALA A 210 -8.90 13.37 -3.02
N ILE A 211 -8.78 12.30 -3.80
CA ILE A 211 -7.60 12.01 -4.61
C ILE A 211 -7.62 12.84 -5.90
N PRO A 212 -6.65 13.74 -6.13
CA PRO A 212 -6.59 14.51 -7.37
C PRO A 212 -6.49 13.64 -8.62
N GLY A 213 -7.38 13.88 -9.58
CA GLY A 213 -7.55 13.09 -10.80
C GLY A 213 -8.58 11.96 -10.70
N MET A 214 -9.33 11.87 -9.59
CA MET A 214 -10.39 10.87 -9.41
C MET A 214 -11.77 11.50 -9.28
N ALA A 215 -12.81 10.68 -9.54
CA ALA A 215 -14.17 11.14 -9.77
C ALA A 215 -14.72 12.11 -8.69
N ALA A 216 -14.50 11.82 -7.41
CA ALA A 216 -14.96 12.68 -6.33
C ALA A 216 -14.26 14.04 -6.33
N PHE A 217 -12.93 14.06 -6.49
CA PHE A 217 -12.15 15.30 -6.56
C PHE A 217 -12.53 16.15 -7.78
N GLU A 218 -12.68 15.52 -8.96
CA GLU A 218 -13.12 16.19 -10.19
C GLU A 218 -14.56 16.73 -10.10
N SER A 219 -15.32 16.30 -9.08
CA SER A 219 -16.66 16.79 -8.77
C SER A 219 -16.67 17.81 -7.63
N ASP A 220 -15.54 18.47 -7.38
CA ASP A 220 -15.32 19.49 -6.35
C ASP A 220 -15.51 18.99 -4.90
N LEU A 221 -15.33 17.68 -4.66
CA LEU A 221 -15.20 17.16 -3.31
C LEU A 221 -13.75 17.24 -2.82
N SER A 222 -13.56 17.70 -1.59
CA SER A 222 -12.26 17.91 -0.99
C SER A 222 -12.32 17.81 0.54
N PRO A 223 -11.17 17.68 1.22
CA PRO A 223 -11.08 17.94 2.65
C PRO A 223 -11.75 19.25 3.07
N TYR A 224 -12.16 19.31 4.33
CA TYR A 224 -12.90 20.42 4.97
C TYR A 224 -14.38 20.55 4.55
N GLN A 225 -14.87 19.66 3.69
CA GLN A 225 -16.30 19.47 3.45
C GLN A 225 -16.89 18.40 4.36
N LYS A 226 -18.18 18.51 4.61
CA LYS A 226 -18.98 17.49 5.29
C LYS A 226 -20.14 17.07 4.40
N ILE A 227 -20.15 15.81 3.98
CA ILE A 227 -21.26 15.23 3.21
C ILE A 227 -22.47 15.09 4.13
N ILE A 228 -23.60 15.61 3.68
CA ILE A 228 -24.88 15.61 4.41
C ILE A 228 -25.84 14.60 3.80
N SER A 229 -25.83 14.45 2.47
CA SER A 229 -26.74 13.54 1.78
C SER A 229 -26.08 12.87 0.57
N VAL A 230 -26.55 11.67 0.24
CA VAL A 230 -26.21 10.92 -0.97
C VAL A 230 -27.50 10.49 -1.65
N ASN A 231 -27.67 10.86 -2.92
CA ASN A 231 -28.87 10.60 -3.72
C ASN A 231 -30.18 11.00 -2.99
N GLY A 232 -30.16 12.15 -2.31
CA GLY A 232 -31.31 12.69 -1.58
C GLY A 232 -31.66 11.97 -0.27
N ARG A 233 -30.79 11.07 0.22
CA ARG A 233 -30.90 10.42 1.53
C ARG A 233 -29.81 10.91 2.47
N GLU A 234 -30.10 10.96 3.77
CA GLU A 234 -29.11 11.29 4.79
C GLU A 234 -27.84 10.44 4.61
N PHE A 235 -26.68 11.09 4.80
CA PHE A 235 -25.39 10.44 4.63
C PHE A 235 -25.21 9.30 5.63
N SER A 236 -24.75 8.17 5.09
CA SER A 236 -23.99 7.18 5.84
C SER A 236 -22.93 6.59 4.91
N VAL A 237 -21.87 6.02 5.49
CA VAL A 237 -20.85 5.30 4.70
C VAL A 237 -21.49 4.21 3.84
N ASP A 238 -22.47 3.48 4.39
CA ASP A 238 -23.21 2.44 3.66
C ASP A 238 -24.07 3.01 2.53
N ALA A 239 -24.68 4.19 2.71
CA ALA A 239 -25.44 4.84 1.66
C ALA A 239 -24.53 5.24 0.49
N LEU A 240 -23.33 5.75 0.79
CA LEU A 240 -22.34 6.07 -0.23
C LEU A 240 -21.80 4.82 -0.94
N LYS A 241 -21.46 3.76 -0.20
CA LYS A 241 -21.06 2.46 -0.77
C LYS A 241 -22.14 1.88 -1.69
N ARG A 242 -23.42 1.92 -1.28
CA ARG A 242 -24.54 1.48 -2.13
C ARG A 242 -24.66 2.31 -3.40
N ALA A 243 -24.55 3.63 -3.29
CA ALA A 243 -24.57 4.50 -4.48
C ALA A 243 -23.43 4.19 -5.46
N ILE A 244 -22.23 3.89 -4.95
CA ILE A 244 -21.08 3.43 -5.75
C ILE A 244 -21.38 2.09 -6.40
N GLN A 245 -21.90 1.10 -5.66
CA GLN A 245 -22.24 -0.20 -6.24
C GLN A 245 -23.30 -0.08 -7.35
N ASP A 246 -24.38 0.65 -7.09
CA ASP A 246 -25.51 0.83 -8.00
C ASP A 246 -25.10 1.59 -9.28
N SER A 247 -24.06 2.43 -9.19
CA SER A 247 -23.53 3.21 -10.31
C SER A 247 -23.10 2.36 -11.52
N LYS A 248 -22.73 1.09 -11.29
CA LYS A 248 -22.36 0.12 -12.33
C LYS A 248 -23.45 -0.10 -13.37
N THR A 249 -24.71 0.11 -12.98
CA THR A 249 -25.89 -0.11 -13.83
C THR A 249 -26.70 1.16 -14.09
N SER A 250 -26.42 2.23 -13.35
CA SER A 250 -27.08 3.53 -13.49
C SER A 250 -26.32 4.40 -14.47
N THR A 251 -27.04 5.18 -15.29
CA THR A 251 -26.46 6.26 -16.11
C THR A 251 -26.48 7.62 -15.40
N ALA A 252 -27.16 7.72 -14.26
CA ALA A 252 -27.18 8.93 -13.45
C ALA A 252 -25.92 9.02 -12.59
N ALA A 253 -25.38 10.24 -12.46
CA ALA A 253 -24.31 10.56 -11.52
C ALA A 253 -24.76 10.37 -10.06
N ILE A 254 -23.82 10.03 -9.19
CA ILE A 254 -24.06 9.99 -7.74
C ILE A 254 -24.15 11.43 -7.25
N LYS A 255 -25.31 11.84 -6.73
CA LYS A 255 -25.52 13.20 -6.22
C LYS A 255 -25.14 13.26 -4.75
N VAL A 256 -24.24 14.17 -4.39
CA VAL A 256 -23.78 14.39 -3.03
C VAL A 256 -24.07 15.83 -2.65
N GLU A 257 -24.71 16.06 -1.51
CA GLU A 257 -24.80 17.40 -0.93
C GLU A 257 -23.77 17.53 0.18
N ALA A 258 -22.91 18.54 0.10
CA ALA A 258 -21.85 18.77 1.08
C ALA A 258 -21.89 20.21 1.60
N ALA A 259 -21.66 20.36 2.90
CA ALA A 259 -21.46 21.66 3.54
C ALA A 259 -19.98 22.01 3.63
N ASN A 260 -19.66 23.28 3.34
CA ASN A 260 -18.37 23.89 3.63
C ASN A 260 -18.60 25.32 4.10
N ALA A 261 -18.05 25.68 5.27
CA ALA A 261 -18.15 27.03 5.84
C ALA A 261 -19.58 27.63 5.85
N GLY A 262 -20.59 26.79 6.12
CA GLY A 262 -22.00 27.20 6.18
C GLY A 262 -22.73 27.23 4.83
N ARG A 263 -22.07 26.96 3.70
CA ARG A 263 -22.70 26.82 2.38
C ARG A 263 -22.88 25.35 2.05
N ILE A 264 -24.10 24.96 1.68
CA ILE A 264 -24.40 23.64 1.11
C ILE A 264 -24.31 23.73 -0.41
N SER A 265 -23.66 22.77 -1.05
CA SER A 265 -23.54 22.65 -2.50
C SER A 265 -23.84 21.23 -2.94
N THR A 266 -24.39 21.08 -4.13
CA THR A 266 -24.63 19.77 -4.76
C THR A 266 -23.47 19.46 -5.70
N HIS A 267 -22.94 18.24 -5.57
CA HIS A 267 -21.85 17.67 -6.34
C HIS A 267 -22.37 16.44 -7.10
N GLU A 268 -22.08 16.36 -8.39
CA GLU A 268 -22.51 15.23 -9.23
C GLU A 268 -21.30 14.39 -9.64
N ILE A 269 -21.12 13.25 -8.97
CA ILE A 269 -19.99 12.35 -9.23
C ILE A 269 -20.35 11.45 -10.42
N ASN A 270 -19.79 11.77 -11.58
CA ASN A 270 -19.98 11.01 -12.81
C ASN A 270 -19.07 9.76 -12.82
N TYR A 271 -19.51 8.72 -12.11
CA TYR A 271 -18.79 7.47 -11.93
C TYR A 271 -19.72 6.28 -12.20
N HIS A 272 -19.24 5.27 -12.93
CA HIS A 272 -20.06 4.15 -13.40
C HIS A 272 -19.38 2.78 -13.31
N ASP A 273 -18.26 2.66 -12.60
CA ASP A 273 -17.48 1.40 -12.57
C ASP A 273 -17.93 0.45 -11.44
N GLY A 274 -18.85 0.85 -10.56
CA GLY A 274 -19.24 0.06 -9.40
C GLY A 274 -18.21 0.07 -8.28
N SER A 275 -18.33 -0.82 -7.31
CA SER A 275 -17.26 -0.99 -6.30
C SER A 275 -16.00 -1.55 -6.96
N ARG A 276 -14.86 -0.92 -6.66
CA ARG A 276 -13.53 -1.40 -7.06
C ARG A 276 -12.74 -1.81 -5.82
N ILE A 277 -12.94 -3.03 -5.35
CA ILE A 277 -12.27 -3.60 -4.18
C ILE A 277 -10.99 -4.30 -4.66
N PRO A 278 -9.80 -4.00 -4.09
CA PRO A 278 -8.55 -4.56 -4.55
C PRO A 278 -8.34 -6.00 -4.08
N HIS A 279 -7.84 -6.83 -4.99
CA HIS A 279 -7.48 -8.23 -4.74
C HIS A 279 -6.21 -8.61 -5.52
N LEU A 280 -5.58 -9.73 -5.17
CA LEU A 280 -4.56 -10.34 -6.01
C LEU A 280 -5.12 -11.56 -6.75
N ALA A 281 -4.97 -11.55 -8.08
CA ALA A 281 -5.31 -12.69 -8.93
C ALA A 281 -4.05 -13.42 -9.40
N ARG A 282 -4.10 -14.76 -9.43
CA ARG A 282 -2.98 -15.59 -9.88
C ARG A 282 -2.69 -15.41 -11.37
N ILE A 283 -1.42 -15.41 -11.74
CA ILE A 283 -0.94 -15.49 -13.12
C ILE A 283 -0.54 -16.95 -13.40
N ASN A 284 -1.42 -17.72 -14.06
CA ASN A 284 -1.33 -19.18 -14.16
C ASN A 284 0.01 -19.72 -14.69
N ASP A 285 0.68 -19.00 -15.59
CA ASP A 285 1.92 -19.46 -16.26
C ASP A 285 3.22 -19.00 -15.57
N MET A 286 3.13 -18.49 -14.33
CA MET A 286 4.29 -18.04 -13.55
C MET A 286 4.45 -18.87 -12.27
N ASN A 287 5.67 -18.96 -11.73
CA ASN A 287 5.90 -19.55 -10.40
C ASN A 287 5.15 -18.77 -9.31
N ASP A 288 4.63 -19.48 -8.31
CA ASP A 288 3.92 -18.88 -7.18
C ASP A 288 4.89 -18.45 -6.07
N TYR A 289 5.76 -17.48 -6.37
CA TYR A 289 6.73 -17.04 -5.37
C TYR A 289 6.08 -16.33 -4.20
N LEU A 290 4.96 -15.63 -4.40
CA LEU A 290 4.30 -14.95 -3.29
C LEU A 290 3.79 -15.97 -2.27
N ASP A 291 3.14 -17.06 -2.68
CA ASP A 291 2.66 -18.05 -1.72
C ASP A 291 3.82 -18.82 -1.08
N GLU A 292 4.88 -19.13 -1.81
CA GLU A 292 6.09 -19.75 -1.23
C GLU A 292 6.81 -18.81 -0.25
N ILE A 293 6.78 -17.49 -0.48
CA ILE A 293 7.31 -16.50 0.48
C ILE A 293 6.47 -16.50 1.77
N LEU A 294 5.14 -16.53 1.65
CA LEU A 294 4.21 -16.44 2.78
C LEU A 294 4.05 -17.74 3.57
N LYS A 295 4.50 -18.87 3.00
CA LYS A 295 4.33 -20.20 3.58
C LYS A 295 5.10 -20.38 4.89
N PRO A 296 4.46 -20.93 5.94
CA PRO A 296 5.14 -21.30 7.18
C PRO A 296 6.38 -22.16 6.95
N LEU A 297 7.48 -21.83 7.61
CA LEU A 297 8.73 -22.59 7.54
C LEU A 297 8.78 -23.76 8.54
N THR A 298 7.92 -23.74 9.56
CA THR A 298 7.77 -24.84 10.51
C THR A 298 6.66 -25.78 10.06
N PRO A 299 6.77 -27.10 10.32
CA PRO A 299 5.67 -28.03 10.11
C PRO A 299 4.39 -27.56 10.83
N LYS A 300 3.22 -27.90 10.29
CA LYS A 300 1.96 -27.76 11.06
C LYS A 300 2.12 -28.54 12.36
N SER A 301 1.93 -27.86 13.49
CA SER A 301 1.85 -28.54 14.78
C SER A 301 0.80 -29.65 14.68
N PRO A 302 1.10 -30.90 15.10
CA PRO A 302 0.06 -31.90 15.23
C PRO A 302 -0.97 -31.40 16.26
N ASN A 303 -2.22 -31.32 15.83
CA ASN A 303 -3.38 -31.06 16.70
C ASN A 303 -3.51 -32.15 17.76
#